data_AF-A0A377ZMD2-F1
#
_entry.id   AF-A0A377ZMD2-F1
#
_cell.length_a   1.000
_cell.length_b   1.000
_cell.length_c   1.000
_cell.angle_alpha   90.00
_cell.angle_beta   90.00
_cell.angle_gamma   90.00
#
_symmetry.space_group_name_H-M   'P 1'
#
loop_
_entity.id
_entity.type
_entity.pdbx_description
1 polymer ?
#
loop_
_entity_poly.entity_id
_entity_poly.type
_entity_poly.pdbx_seq_one_letter_code
_entity_poly.pdbx_strand_id
1 'polypeptide(L)'
;MFIYNKRLIPQNEVPDSHTALAKLIASQADKFKGKVTTYDIEKSGLGFMLAVQDSQADANYFADLANIAKGGLTVQSSTGTMMERVSSGENLIGYNILGSYAEARAKNDPSLGIAYPKDYVLVLSRVSFISQESEHPNAAKLWLDYVLSEKGQQILASQADIPSIRRDIAGKNDIDGMTALLGKALKPIPVNETLLDYLQPQKRLQFIRCAVKPRPSGRGYKARFSD
;
A
#
# COMPACT_ATOMS: atom_id res chain seq x y z
N MET A 1 2.56 -1.49 -4.13
CA MET A 1 2.59 -2.55 -5.16
C MET A 1 1.17 -3.05 -5.45
N PHE A 2 1.02 -3.88 -6.48
CA PHE A 2 -0.24 -4.57 -6.78
C PHE A 2 -0.15 -6.04 -6.40
N ILE A 3 -1.28 -6.60 -6.02
CA ILE A 3 -1.50 -8.05 -5.93
C ILE A 3 -2.63 -8.45 -6.86
N TYR A 4 -2.60 -9.67 -7.37
CA TYR A 4 -3.65 -10.22 -8.22
C TYR A 4 -3.88 -11.70 -7.96
N ASN A 5 -5.06 -12.19 -8.29
CA ASN A 5 -5.35 -13.61 -8.26
C ASN A 5 -4.88 -14.27 -9.56
N LYS A 6 -3.83 -15.10 -9.50
CA LYS A 6 -3.23 -15.78 -10.66
C LYS A 6 -4.20 -16.70 -11.41
N ARG A 7 -5.27 -17.17 -10.75
CA ARG A 7 -6.29 -18.03 -11.38
C ARG A 7 -7.27 -17.22 -12.23
N LEU A 8 -7.40 -15.92 -11.97
CA LEU A 8 -8.44 -15.06 -12.54
C LEU A 8 -7.87 -13.94 -13.42
N ILE A 9 -6.59 -13.61 -13.28
CA ILE A 9 -5.85 -12.65 -14.11
C ILE A 9 -4.64 -13.34 -14.73
N PRO A 10 -4.66 -13.63 -16.05
CA PRO A 10 -3.53 -14.15 -16.78
C PRO A 10 -2.31 -13.23 -16.69
N GLN A 11 -1.10 -13.80 -16.72
CA GLN A 11 0.16 -13.04 -16.55
C GLN A 11 0.31 -11.88 -17.57
N ASN A 12 -0.16 -12.07 -18.80
CA ASN A 12 -0.10 -11.06 -19.87
C ASN A 12 -1.15 -9.93 -19.72
N GLU A 13 -2.11 -10.07 -18.82
CA GLU A 13 -3.09 -9.03 -18.47
C GLU A 13 -2.70 -8.24 -17.22
N VAL A 14 -1.65 -8.66 -16.50
CA VAL A 14 -1.23 -8.00 -15.27
C VAL A 14 -0.74 -6.57 -15.57
N PRO A 15 -1.33 -5.53 -14.95
CA PRO A 15 -0.93 -4.16 -15.22
C PRO A 15 0.45 -3.86 -14.63
N ASP A 16 1.27 -3.14 -15.38
CA ASP A 16 2.63 -2.76 -15.00
C ASP A 16 2.79 -1.27 -14.68
N SER A 17 1.69 -0.52 -14.59
CA SER A 17 1.63 0.88 -14.14
C SER A 17 0.24 1.22 -13.59
N HIS A 18 0.12 2.33 -12.87
CA HIS A 18 -1.17 2.79 -12.33
C HIS A 18 -2.16 3.13 -13.45
N THR A 19 -1.69 3.79 -14.51
CA THR A 19 -2.52 4.08 -15.69
C THR A 19 -2.90 2.81 -16.45
N ALA A 20 -2.02 1.80 -16.54
CA ALA A 20 -2.38 0.50 -17.13
C ALA A 20 -3.45 -0.22 -16.30
N LEU A 21 -3.34 -0.19 -14.97
CA LEU A 21 -4.35 -0.73 -14.05
C LEU A 21 -5.70 -0.04 -14.24
N ALA A 22 -5.71 1.29 -14.30
CA ALA A 22 -6.91 2.09 -14.51
C ALA A 22 -7.58 1.78 -15.86
N LYS A 23 -6.81 1.69 -16.95
CA LYS A 23 -7.30 1.32 -18.28
C LYS A 23 -7.86 -0.10 -18.32
N LEU A 24 -7.16 -1.07 -17.72
CA LEU A 24 -7.60 -2.46 -17.63
C LEU A 24 -8.99 -2.54 -16.98
N ILE A 25 -9.14 -1.91 -15.82
CA ILE A 25 -10.39 -1.93 -15.06
C ILE A 25 -11.52 -1.22 -15.82
N ALA A 26 -11.26 -0.04 -16.37
CA ALA A 26 -12.25 0.73 -17.11
C ALA A 26 -12.71 0.02 -18.40
N SER A 27 -11.81 -0.70 -19.09
CA SER A 27 -12.12 -1.43 -20.33
C SER A 27 -12.97 -2.69 -20.11
N GLN A 28 -12.99 -3.22 -18.89
CA GLN A 28 -13.66 -4.48 -18.54
C GLN A 28 -14.53 -4.31 -17.28
N ALA A 29 -15.35 -3.26 -17.25
CA ALA A 29 -16.12 -2.86 -16.07
C ALA A 29 -16.95 -4.01 -15.47
N ASP A 30 -17.53 -4.89 -16.29
CA ASP A 30 -18.31 -6.04 -15.81
C ASP A 30 -17.44 -7.10 -15.12
N LYS A 31 -16.25 -7.42 -15.66
CA LYS A 31 -15.29 -8.35 -15.05
C LYS A 31 -14.81 -7.81 -13.70
N PHE A 32 -14.54 -6.52 -13.63
CA PHE A 32 -13.95 -5.88 -12.45
C PHE A 32 -14.98 -5.37 -11.43
N LYS A 33 -16.29 -5.42 -11.74
CA LYS A 33 -17.37 -4.88 -10.90
C LYS A 33 -17.33 -5.39 -9.46
N GLY A 34 -16.90 -4.55 -8.52
CA GLY A 34 -16.79 -4.94 -7.10
C GLY A 34 -15.58 -5.83 -6.80
N LYS A 35 -14.67 -6.01 -7.76
CA LYS A 35 -13.57 -6.99 -7.74
C LYS A 35 -12.19 -6.34 -7.59
N VAL A 36 -12.12 -5.03 -7.40
CA VAL A 36 -10.86 -4.33 -7.12
C VAL A 36 -10.86 -3.89 -5.66
N THR A 37 -9.73 -4.00 -4.98
CA THR A 37 -9.62 -3.57 -3.58
C THR A 37 -8.45 -2.63 -3.28
N THR A 38 -8.63 -1.72 -2.34
CA THR A 38 -7.59 -0.85 -1.80
C THR A 38 -7.96 -0.39 -0.38
N TYR A 39 -7.17 0.50 0.21
CA TYR A 39 -7.48 1.05 1.52
C TYR A 39 -8.70 1.98 1.54
N ASP A 40 -9.47 1.87 2.61
CA ASP A 40 -10.42 2.89 3.04
C ASP A 40 -9.65 4.04 3.68
N ILE A 41 -9.42 5.12 2.93
CA ILE A 41 -8.63 6.27 3.40
C ILE A 41 -9.32 7.05 4.54
N GLU A 42 -10.62 6.83 4.77
CA GLU A 42 -11.32 7.41 5.91
C GLU A 42 -10.98 6.68 7.21
N LYS A 43 -10.64 5.38 7.13
CA LYS A 43 -10.42 4.49 8.28
C LYS A 43 -8.97 4.04 8.45
N SER A 44 -8.16 4.13 7.41
CA SER A 44 -6.76 3.70 7.42
C SER A 44 -5.85 4.93 7.33
N GLY A 45 -5.12 5.21 8.42
CA GLY A 45 -4.09 6.26 8.43
C GLY A 45 -2.98 5.99 7.41
N LEU A 46 -2.56 4.73 7.29
CA LEU A 46 -1.62 4.27 6.25
C LEU A 46 -2.20 4.47 4.85
N GLY A 47 -3.44 4.05 4.62
CA GLY A 47 -4.11 4.19 3.33
C GLY A 47 -4.22 5.65 2.90
N PHE A 48 -4.58 6.53 3.84
CA PHE A 48 -4.60 7.96 3.62
C PHE A 48 -3.22 8.53 3.27
N MET A 49 -2.17 8.15 4.02
CA MET A 49 -0.80 8.58 3.72
C MET A 49 -0.38 8.14 2.32
N LEU A 50 -0.63 6.88 1.93
CA LEU A 50 -0.31 6.38 0.60
C LEU A 50 -1.05 7.15 -0.49
N ALA A 51 -2.35 7.38 -0.34
CA ALA A 51 -3.14 8.15 -1.31
C ALA A 51 -2.62 9.58 -1.51
N VAL A 52 -2.20 10.25 -0.43
CA VAL A 52 -1.56 11.57 -0.52
C VAL A 52 -0.25 11.48 -1.29
N GLN A 53 0.59 10.49 -0.98
CA GLN A 53 1.88 10.31 -1.63
C GLN A 53 1.73 9.93 -3.11
N ASP A 54 0.73 9.12 -3.47
CA ASP A 54 0.40 8.81 -4.86
C ASP A 54 0.02 10.08 -5.63
N SER A 55 -0.82 10.94 -5.04
CA SER A 55 -1.22 12.21 -5.66
C SER A 55 -0.07 13.20 -5.88
N GLN A 56 1.00 13.08 -5.10
CA GLN A 56 2.23 13.85 -5.27
C GLN A 56 3.18 13.17 -6.27
N ALA A 57 3.14 11.84 -6.35
CA ALA A 57 4.00 11.05 -7.22
C ALA A 57 3.54 11.04 -8.67
N ASP A 58 2.25 11.23 -8.94
CA ASP A 58 1.65 11.16 -10.26
C ASP A 58 0.51 12.18 -10.43
N ALA A 59 0.65 13.05 -11.44
CA ALA A 59 -0.36 14.03 -11.79
C ALA A 59 -1.67 13.41 -12.28
N ASN A 60 -1.64 12.17 -12.78
CA ASN A 60 -2.83 11.44 -13.25
C ASN A 60 -3.57 10.70 -12.12
N TYR A 61 -3.05 10.71 -10.89
CA TYR A 61 -3.58 9.90 -9.78
C TYR A 61 -5.11 9.94 -9.64
N PHE A 62 -5.70 11.14 -9.61
CA PHE A 62 -7.16 11.27 -9.46
C PHE A 62 -7.94 10.75 -10.67
N ALA A 63 -7.42 10.96 -11.89
CA ALA A 63 -8.04 10.46 -13.11
C ALA A 63 -7.96 8.93 -13.21
N ASP A 64 -6.82 8.35 -12.82
CA ASP A 64 -6.64 6.90 -12.76
C ASP A 64 -7.50 6.28 -11.65
N LEU A 65 -7.59 6.93 -10.49
CA LEU A 65 -8.48 6.53 -9.40
C LEU A 65 -9.95 6.52 -9.84
N ALA A 66 -10.40 7.55 -10.56
CA ALA A 66 -11.75 7.63 -11.12
C ALA A 66 -12.02 6.48 -12.10
N ASN A 67 -11.07 6.17 -12.98
CA ASN A 67 -11.17 5.04 -13.91
C ASN A 67 -11.20 3.68 -13.21
N ILE A 68 -10.40 3.49 -12.16
CA ILE A 68 -10.45 2.31 -11.29
C ILE A 68 -11.84 2.21 -10.62
N ALA A 69 -12.39 3.34 -10.19
CA ALA A 69 -13.67 3.39 -9.49
C ALA A 69 -14.87 2.97 -10.35
N LYS A 70 -14.79 3.13 -11.68
CA LYS A 70 -15.80 2.63 -12.64
C LYS A 70 -15.99 1.11 -12.54
N GLY A 71 -14.93 0.38 -12.21
CA GLY A 71 -14.99 -1.05 -11.90
C GLY A 71 -15.59 -1.36 -10.52
N GLY A 72 -16.07 -0.39 -9.75
CA GLY A 72 -16.62 -0.63 -8.42
C GLY A 72 -15.54 -1.01 -7.41
N LEU A 73 -14.64 -0.07 -7.11
CA LEU A 73 -13.60 -0.23 -6.10
C LEU A 73 -14.20 -0.54 -4.72
N THR A 74 -13.73 -1.61 -4.08
CA THR A 74 -14.03 -1.98 -2.71
C THR A 74 -12.91 -1.52 -1.79
N VAL A 75 -13.23 -1.05 -0.59
CA VAL A 75 -12.23 -0.49 0.32
C VAL A 75 -12.16 -1.28 1.63
N GLN A 76 -10.95 -1.41 2.17
CA GLN A 76 -10.67 -2.16 3.40
C GLN A 76 -9.79 -1.37 4.36
N SER A 77 -9.88 -1.62 5.67
CA SER A 77 -9.02 -0.95 6.65
C SER A 77 -7.62 -1.57 6.76
N SER A 78 -7.41 -2.81 6.29
CA SER A 78 -6.17 -3.56 6.51
C SER A 78 -5.65 -4.28 5.26
N THR A 79 -4.32 -4.45 5.19
CA THR A 79 -3.65 -5.25 4.14
C THR A 79 -4.08 -6.71 4.17
N GLY A 80 -4.20 -7.30 5.36
CA GLY A 80 -4.56 -8.71 5.54
C GLY A 80 -5.90 -9.05 4.89
N THR A 81 -6.92 -8.23 5.15
CA THR A 81 -8.26 -8.39 4.55
C THR A 81 -8.22 -8.28 3.04
N MET A 82 -7.44 -7.35 2.48
CA MET A 82 -7.29 -7.24 1.02
C MET A 82 -6.63 -8.47 0.42
N MET A 83 -5.56 -8.97 1.04
CA MET A 83 -4.88 -10.18 0.56
C MET A 83 -5.77 -11.42 0.61
N GLU A 84 -6.55 -11.61 1.68
CA GLU A 84 -7.49 -12.72 1.80
C GLU A 84 -8.55 -12.70 0.69
N ARG A 85 -9.10 -11.52 0.40
CA ARG A 85 -10.10 -11.35 -0.66
C ARG A 85 -9.52 -11.57 -2.05
N VAL A 86 -8.27 -11.16 -2.29
CA VAL A 86 -7.60 -11.43 -3.56
C VAL A 86 -7.27 -12.91 -3.69
N SER A 87 -6.70 -13.53 -2.65
CA SER A 87 -6.37 -14.96 -2.61
C SER A 87 -7.61 -15.86 -2.87
N SER A 88 -8.72 -15.56 -2.20
CA SER A 88 -9.97 -16.32 -2.37
C SER A 88 -10.61 -16.16 -3.76
N GLY A 89 -10.29 -15.07 -4.47
CA GLY A 89 -10.91 -14.69 -5.74
C GLY A 89 -12.18 -13.83 -5.56
N GLU A 90 -12.49 -13.43 -4.32
CA GLU A 90 -13.52 -12.42 -4.07
C GLU A 90 -13.16 -11.10 -4.75
N ASN A 91 -11.89 -10.70 -4.71
CA ASN A 91 -11.30 -9.64 -5.51
C ASN A 91 -10.29 -10.22 -6.51
N LEU A 92 -10.18 -9.60 -7.69
CA LEU A 92 -9.24 -9.95 -8.75
C LEU A 92 -7.89 -9.27 -8.56
N ILE A 93 -7.91 -8.00 -8.12
CA ILE A 93 -6.72 -7.15 -7.96
C ILE A 93 -6.84 -6.34 -6.66
N GLY A 94 -5.71 -6.16 -5.98
CA GLY A 94 -5.53 -5.17 -4.92
C GLY A 94 -4.40 -4.20 -5.25
N TYR A 95 -4.55 -2.91 -4.96
CA TYR A 95 -3.49 -1.91 -5.13
C TYR A 95 -3.20 -1.15 -3.83
N ASN A 96 -2.00 -0.59 -3.73
CA ASN A 96 -1.41 -0.05 -2.49
C ASN A 96 -1.21 -1.10 -1.39
N ILE A 97 -0.88 -2.32 -1.78
CA ILE A 97 -0.55 -3.39 -0.84
C ILE A 97 0.89 -3.23 -0.32
N LEU A 98 1.10 -3.54 0.96
CA LEU A 98 2.43 -3.59 1.58
C LEU A 98 3.21 -4.81 1.07
N GLY A 99 4.39 -4.56 0.47
CA GLY A 99 5.25 -5.60 -0.11
C GLY A 99 5.61 -6.71 0.86
N SER A 100 6.09 -6.34 2.07
CA SER A 100 6.47 -7.31 3.10
C SER A 100 5.37 -8.33 3.42
N TYR A 101 4.10 -7.92 3.39
CA TYR A 101 2.96 -8.79 3.66
C TYR A 101 2.63 -9.66 2.45
N ALA A 102 2.62 -9.07 1.26
CA ALA A 102 2.31 -9.76 0.02
C ALA A 102 3.37 -10.83 -0.31
N GLU A 103 4.65 -10.49 -0.15
CA GLU A 103 5.79 -11.39 -0.37
C GLU A 103 5.78 -12.55 0.61
N ALA A 104 5.59 -12.27 1.91
CA ALA A 104 5.45 -13.32 2.93
C ALA A 104 4.28 -14.26 2.62
N ARG A 105 3.14 -13.72 2.18
CA ARG A 105 1.96 -14.53 1.82
C ARG A 105 2.20 -15.35 0.56
N ALA A 106 2.78 -14.75 -0.48
CA ALA A 106 2.99 -15.41 -1.77
C ALA A 106 3.93 -16.62 -1.71
N LYS A 107 4.81 -16.71 -0.68
CA LYS A 107 5.62 -17.91 -0.42
C LYS A 107 4.79 -19.16 -0.17
N ASN A 108 3.60 -19.01 0.42
CA ASN A 108 2.75 -20.13 0.84
C ASN A 108 1.38 -20.14 0.14
N ASP A 109 1.09 -19.15 -0.70
CA ASP A 109 -0.17 -19.04 -1.42
C ASP A 109 0.10 -18.95 -2.94
N PRO A 110 -0.02 -20.07 -3.68
CA PRO A 110 0.25 -20.10 -5.11
C PRO A 110 -0.80 -19.34 -5.92
N SER A 111 -1.95 -18.98 -5.33
CA SER A 111 -2.99 -18.21 -6.01
C SER A 111 -2.68 -16.71 -6.05
N LEU A 112 -1.80 -16.22 -5.18
CA LEU A 112 -1.45 -14.81 -5.09
C LEU A 112 -0.27 -14.45 -6.00
N GLY A 113 -0.47 -13.45 -6.85
CA GLY A 113 0.56 -12.82 -7.65
C GLY A 113 0.89 -11.43 -7.15
N ILE A 114 2.12 -11.00 -7.40
CA ILE A 114 2.66 -9.69 -7.05
C ILE A 114 3.09 -9.02 -8.34
N ALA A 115 2.72 -7.75 -8.51
CA ALA A 115 3.21 -6.92 -9.59
C ALA A 115 3.80 -5.63 -9.05
N TYR A 116 5.02 -5.34 -9.50
CA TYR A 116 5.71 -4.09 -9.22
C TYR A 116 5.44 -3.13 -10.38
N PRO A 117 4.70 -2.03 -10.16
CA PRO A 117 4.55 -0.99 -11.16
C PRO A 117 5.90 -0.42 -11.58
N LYS A 118 6.08 -0.15 -12.88
CA LYS A 118 7.31 0.41 -13.47
C LYS A 118 7.35 1.93 -13.44
N ASP A 119 6.19 2.57 -13.34
CA ASP A 119 6.05 4.02 -13.23
C ASP A 119 6.54 4.51 -11.86
N TYR A 120 6.00 3.97 -10.78
CA TYR A 120 6.52 4.18 -9.43
C TYR A 120 6.05 3.13 -8.42
N VAL A 121 6.83 2.95 -7.37
CA VAL A 121 6.50 2.15 -6.19
C VAL A 121 6.83 2.97 -4.95
N LEU A 122 5.79 3.36 -4.20
CA LEU A 122 5.98 4.00 -2.91
C LEU A 122 6.65 3.06 -1.90
N VAL A 123 7.65 3.56 -1.19
CA VAL A 123 8.34 2.82 -0.12
C VAL A 123 8.28 3.65 1.16
N LEU A 124 7.64 3.08 2.18
CA LEU A 124 7.50 3.73 3.48
C LEU A 124 8.43 3.10 4.52
N SER A 125 8.87 3.92 5.47
CA SER A 125 9.56 3.45 6.67
C SER A 125 8.56 3.25 7.81
N ARG A 126 8.75 2.19 8.59
CA ARG A 126 8.04 2.03 9.86
C ARG A 126 8.70 2.92 10.89
N VAL A 127 7.95 3.87 11.44
CA VAL A 127 8.48 4.81 12.42
C VAL A 127 8.08 4.38 13.83
N SER A 128 9.02 4.47 14.76
CA SER A 128 8.82 4.16 16.18
C SER A 128 9.29 5.34 17.02
N PHE A 129 8.55 5.67 18.07
CA PHE A 129 8.85 6.76 18.99
C PHE A 129 8.67 6.30 20.43
N ILE A 130 9.42 6.90 21.34
CA ILE A 130 9.22 6.74 22.78
C ILE A 130 8.36 7.92 23.24
N SER A 131 7.19 7.63 23.81
CA SER A 131 6.33 8.68 24.37
C SER A 131 7.05 9.41 25.51
N GLN A 132 6.87 10.73 25.59
CA GLN A 132 7.34 11.51 26.74
C GLN A 132 6.63 11.08 28.04
N GLU A 133 5.44 10.50 27.93
CA GLU A 133 4.64 9.97 29.03
C GLU A 133 4.93 8.49 29.33
N SER A 134 6.00 7.92 28.79
CA SER A 134 6.33 6.50 29.03
C SER A 134 6.63 6.26 30.52
N GLU A 135 5.90 5.33 31.13
CA GLU A 135 6.15 4.89 32.52
C GLU A 135 7.50 4.15 32.67
N HIS A 136 8.02 3.60 31.57
CA HIS A 136 9.25 2.80 31.55
C HIS A 136 10.20 3.25 30.42
N PRO A 137 10.72 4.49 30.47
CA PRO A 137 11.46 5.07 29.35
C PRO A 137 12.76 4.32 29.04
N ASN A 138 13.42 3.75 30.05
CA ASN A 138 14.65 2.98 29.85
C ASN A 138 14.39 1.63 29.18
N ALA A 139 13.29 0.95 29.52
CA ALA A 139 12.90 -0.28 28.83
C ALA A 139 12.49 -0.01 27.38
N ALA A 140 11.78 1.10 27.13
CA ALA A 140 11.43 1.54 25.78
C ALA A 140 12.68 1.85 24.93
N LYS A 141 13.69 2.50 25.51
CA LYS A 141 14.99 2.74 24.86
C LYS A 141 15.68 1.43 24.51
N LEU A 142 15.79 0.51 25.47
CA LEU A 142 16.41 -0.80 25.24
C LEU A 142 15.69 -1.58 24.13
N TRP A 143 14.36 -1.54 24.08
CA TRP A 143 13.59 -2.14 23.01
C TRP A 143 13.88 -1.50 21.65
N LEU A 144 13.89 -0.17 21.57
CA LEU A 144 14.18 0.54 20.34
C LEU A 144 15.61 0.25 19.85
N ASP A 145 16.59 0.25 20.74
CA ASP A 145 17.97 -0.13 20.45
C ASP A 145 18.05 -1.56 19.93
N TYR A 146 17.30 -2.49 20.52
CA TYR A 146 17.23 -3.87 20.05
C TYR A 146 16.64 -3.98 18.64
N VAL A 147 15.52 -3.30 18.35
CA VAL A 147 14.90 -3.29 17.02
C VAL A 147 15.85 -2.71 15.95
N LEU A 148 16.67 -1.72 16.31
CA LEU A 148 17.65 -1.07 15.42
C LEU A 148 19.01 -1.79 15.36
N SER A 149 19.27 -2.72 16.27
CA SER A 149 20.50 -3.51 16.31
C SER A 149 20.63 -4.41 15.07
N GLU A 150 21.86 -4.86 14.81
CA GLU A 150 22.13 -5.86 13.76
C GLU A 150 21.22 -7.09 13.90
N LYS A 151 21.10 -7.63 15.13
CA LYS A 151 20.25 -8.79 15.41
C LYS A 151 18.77 -8.53 15.13
N GLY A 152 18.23 -7.40 15.59
CA GLY A 152 16.83 -7.02 15.35
C GLY A 152 16.53 -6.86 13.87
N GLN A 153 17.43 -6.19 13.16
CA GLN A 153 17.31 -5.95 11.72
C GLN A 153 17.49 -7.24 10.89
N GLN A 154 18.37 -8.14 11.30
CA GLN A 154 18.50 -9.47 10.69
C GLN A 154 17.19 -10.27 10.82
N ILE A 155 16.54 -10.24 12.00
CA ILE A 155 15.24 -10.91 12.21
C ILE A 155 14.17 -10.31 11.29
N LEU A 156 14.08 -8.97 11.22
CA LEU A 156 13.12 -8.30 10.34
C LEU A 156 13.30 -8.69 8.87
N ALA A 157 14.54 -8.66 8.38
CA ALA A 157 14.86 -8.95 6.98
C ALA A 157 14.67 -10.42 6.61
N SER A 158 15.03 -11.36 7.50
CA SER A 158 15.05 -12.79 7.16
C SER A 158 13.79 -13.57 7.56
N GLN A 159 13.07 -13.12 8.60
CA GLN A 159 11.93 -13.87 9.16
C GLN A 159 10.60 -13.15 8.99
N ALA A 160 10.59 -11.82 8.86
CA ALA A 160 9.36 -11.02 8.76
C ALA A 160 9.14 -10.39 7.38
N ASP A 161 10.05 -10.62 6.42
CA ASP A 161 10.06 -10.00 5.08
C ASP A 161 10.01 -8.47 5.13
N ILE A 162 10.48 -7.85 6.20
CA ILE A 162 10.56 -6.39 6.34
C ILE A 162 11.99 -5.97 5.95
N PRO A 163 12.17 -5.18 4.88
CA PRO A 163 13.49 -4.75 4.47
C PRO A 163 14.24 -4.04 5.59
N SER A 164 15.53 -4.37 5.77
CA SER A 164 16.38 -3.70 6.75
C SER A 164 16.70 -2.27 6.34
N ILE A 165 16.80 -1.39 7.33
CA ILE A 165 17.35 -0.03 7.17
C ILE A 165 18.86 0.03 7.32
N ARG A 166 19.50 -1.07 7.75
CA ARG A 166 20.96 -1.18 7.87
C ARG A 166 21.54 -1.75 6.58
N ARG A 167 22.79 -1.40 6.29
CA ARG A 167 23.55 -1.90 5.12
C ARG A 167 24.52 -3.04 5.45
N ASP A 168 24.63 -3.41 6.72
CA ASP A 168 25.51 -4.49 7.19
C ASP A 168 24.75 -5.80 7.45
N ILE A 169 23.49 -5.90 7.01
CA ILE A 169 22.69 -7.12 7.08
C ILE A 169 22.89 -7.91 5.78
N ALA A 170 23.25 -9.19 5.92
CA ALA A 170 23.45 -10.05 4.76
C ALA A 170 22.12 -10.31 4.03
N GLY A 171 22.10 -10.16 2.71
CA GLY A 171 20.95 -10.47 1.87
C GLY A 171 20.69 -9.41 0.80
N LYS A 172 19.45 -9.39 0.32
CA LYS A 172 18.93 -8.36 -0.61
C LYS A 172 17.63 -7.74 -0.11
N ASN A 173 17.21 -8.08 1.12
CA ASN A 173 15.99 -7.55 1.72
C ASN A 173 16.34 -6.29 2.53
N ASP A 174 16.80 -5.28 1.81
CA ASP A 174 17.26 -3.99 2.31
C ASP A 174 17.04 -2.93 1.22
N ILE A 175 17.43 -1.69 1.50
CA ILE A 175 17.25 -0.57 0.56
C ILE A 175 18.06 -0.73 -0.73
N ASP A 176 19.24 -1.34 -0.68
CA ASP A 176 20.12 -1.48 -1.84
C ASP A 176 19.57 -2.57 -2.77
N GLY A 177 19.06 -3.68 -2.22
CA GLY A 177 18.35 -4.72 -2.94
C GLY A 177 17.03 -4.23 -3.55
N MET A 178 16.25 -3.43 -2.82
CA MET A 178 15.06 -2.77 -3.38
C MET A 178 15.42 -1.81 -4.51
N THR A 179 16.50 -1.05 -4.37
CA THR A 179 17.01 -0.13 -5.41
C THR A 179 17.46 -0.91 -6.65
N ALA A 180 18.14 -2.04 -6.47
CA ALA A 180 18.53 -2.92 -7.57
C ALA A 180 17.32 -3.53 -8.29
N LEU A 181 16.27 -3.88 -7.54
CA LEU A 181 15.04 -4.47 -8.09
C LEU A 181 14.17 -3.45 -8.83
N LEU A 182 13.97 -2.26 -8.26
CA LEU A 182 12.99 -1.28 -8.72
C LEU A 182 13.60 -0.11 -9.48
N GLY A 183 14.90 0.12 -9.36
CA GLY A 183 15.61 1.22 -10.00
C GLY A 183 14.90 2.56 -9.79
N LYS A 184 14.61 3.24 -10.90
CA LYS A 184 13.95 4.56 -10.89
C LYS A 184 12.48 4.54 -10.45
N ALA A 185 11.84 3.37 -10.42
CA ALA A 185 10.48 3.26 -9.93
C ALA A 185 10.40 3.43 -8.40
N LEU A 186 11.49 3.16 -7.67
CA LEU A 186 11.53 3.32 -6.22
C LEU A 186 11.28 4.78 -5.83
N LYS A 187 10.19 5.04 -5.10
CA LYS A 187 9.87 6.36 -4.53
C LYS A 187 9.77 6.27 -3.00
N PRO A 188 10.89 6.49 -2.29
CA PRO A 188 10.89 6.55 -0.82
C PRO A 188 10.03 7.71 -0.33
N ILE A 189 9.21 7.45 0.69
CA ILE A 189 8.48 8.47 1.43
C ILE A 189 9.40 8.96 2.56
N PRO A 190 9.88 10.22 2.51
CA PRO A 190 10.80 10.72 3.52
C PRO A 190 10.09 10.87 4.87
N VAL A 191 10.78 10.49 5.94
CA VAL A 191 10.30 10.73 7.32
C VAL A 191 10.76 12.12 7.73
N ASN A 192 9.99 13.13 7.38
CA ASN A 192 10.22 14.53 7.74
C ASN A 192 8.89 15.28 7.95
N GLU A 193 8.97 16.60 8.19
CA GLU A 193 7.82 17.46 8.51
C GLU A 193 6.73 17.45 7.44
N THR A 194 7.04 17.10 6.19
CA THR A 194 6.05 17.04 5.10
C THR A 194 4.95 15.99 5.35
N LEU A 195 5.23 14.96 6.18
CA LEU A 195 4.21 14.00 6.61
C LEU A 195 3.15 14.62 7.53
N LEU A 196 3.47 15.74 8.19
CA LEU A 196 2.55 16.43 9.10
C LEU A 196 1.54 17.31 8.35
N ASP A 197 1.84 17.71 7.11
CA ASP A 197 0.99 18.62 6.34
C ASP A 197 -0.44 18.12 6.23
N TYR A 198 -0.61 16.84 5.90
CA TYR A 198 -1.92 16.23 5.70
C TYR A 198 -2.51 15.63 6.98
N LEU A 199 -1.88 15.84 8.14
CA LEU A 199 -2.50 15.61 9.45
C LEU A 199 -3.39 16.78 9.87
N GLN A 200 -3.21 17.97 9.27
CA GLN A 200 -4.07 19.12 9.53
C GLN A 200 -5.52 18.79 9.14
N PRO A 201 -6.50 18.93 10.05
CA PRO A 201 -7.87 18.46 9.82
C PRO A 201 -8.50 18.99 8.53
N GLN A 202 -8.25 20.26 8.19
CA GLN A 202 -8.80 20.89 6.98
C GLN A 202 -8.23 20.29 5.70
N LYS A 203 -6.90 20.19 5.59
CA LYS A 203 -6.22 19.57 4.43
C LYS A 203 -6.61 18.10 4.29
N ARG A 204 -6.69 17.36 5.40
CA ARG A 204 -7.14 15.97 5.44
C ARG A 204 -8.54 15.80 4.87
N LEU A 205 -9.51 16.59 5.38
CA LEU A 205 -10.89 16.52 4.94
C LEU A 205 -11.05 16.95 3.48
N GLN A 206 -10.31 17.97 3.04
CA GLN A 206 -10.32 18.40 1.65
C GLN A 206 -9.79 17.29 0.72
N PHE A 207 -8.69 16.65 1.08
CA PHE A 207 -8.14 15.53 0.31
C PHE A 207 -9.13 14.37 0.22
N ILE A 208 -9.74 13.97 1.34
CA ILE A 208 -10.74 12.90 1.36
C ILE A 208 -11.93 13.24 0.45
N ARG A 209 -12.40 14.48 0.43
CA ARG A 209 -13.50 14.91 -0.47
C ARG A 209 -13.13 14.86 -1.95
N CYS A 210 -11.87 15.15 -2.29
CA CYS A 210 -11.39 15.06 -3.66
C CYS A 210 -11.30 13.59 -4.11
N ALA A 211 -10.82 12.70 -3.23
CA ALA A 211 -10.67 11.28 -3.54
C ALA A 211 -12.01 10.51 -3.47
N VAL A 212 -12.88 10.83 -2.52
CA VAL A 212 -14.11 10.07 -2.22
C VAL A 212 -15.33 10.94 -2.53
N LYS A 213 -16.28 10.45 -3.34
CA LYS A 213 -17.58 11.11 -3.52
C LYS A 213 -18.36 11.13 -2.21
N PRO A 214 -19.18 12.16 -1.98
CA PRO A 214 -20.14 12.16 -0.88
C PRO A 214 -21.02 10.90 -0.94
N ARG A 215 -21.15 10.18 0.18
CA ARG A 215 -22.13 9.09 0.29
C ARG A 215 -23.54 9.69 0.19
N PRO A 216 -24.45 9.17 -0.64
CA PRO A 216 -25.86 9.48 -0.46
C PRO A 216 -26.28 8.98 0.93
N SER A 217 -26.98 9.83 1.68
CA SER A 217 -27.46 9.55 3.03
C SER A 217 -28.42 8.37 3.01
N GLY A 218 -27.96 7.19 3.42
CA GLY A 218 -28.81 6.02 3.65
C GLY A 218 -28.28 4.73 3.03
N ARG A 219 -27.91 3.79 3.92
CA ARG A 219 -27.62 2.35 3.70
C ARG A 219 -26.23 1.98 3.14
N GLY A 220 -25.49 1.23 3.97
CA GLY A 220 -24.53 0.21 3.56
C GLY A 220 -23.15 0.71 3.11
N TYR A 221 -22.10 0.14 3.70
CA TYR A 221 -20.69 0.38 3.39
C TYR A 221 -20.36 0.21 1.91
N LYS A 222 -20.36 1.31 1.14
CA LYS A 222 -19.64 1.43 -0.14
C LYS A 222 -19.02 2.83 -0.22
N ALA A 223 -17.70 2.92 -0.11
CA ALA A 223 -17.00 4.11 -0.57
C ALA A 223 -17.12 4.17 -2.11
N ARG A 224 -17.46 5.34 -2.65
CA ARG A 224 -17.44 5.62 -4.09
C ARG A 224 -16.43 6.73 -4.31
N PHE A 225 -15.52 6.57 -5.25
CA PHE A 225 -14.54 7.61 -5.60
C PHE A 225 -15.13 8.57 -6.64
N SER A 226 -14.55 9.76 -6.78
CA SER A 226 -14.93 10.79 -7.77
C SER A 226 -14.72 10.29 -9.20
N ASP A 227 -15.61 10.71 -10.12
CA ASP A 227 -15.51 10.39 -11.56
C ASP A 227 -14.72 11.50 -12.25
#